data_AF-A0A2M9IQR4-F1
#
_entry.id   AF-A0A2M9IQR4-F1
#
_cell.length_a   1.000
_cell.length_b   1.000
_cell.length_c   1.000
_cell.angle_alpha   90.00
_cell.angle_beta   90.00
_cell.angle_gamma   90.00
#
_symmetry.space_group_name_H-M   'P 1'
#
loop_
_entity.id
_entity.type
_entity.pdbx_description
1 polymer ?
#
loop_
_entity_poly.entity_id
_entity_poly.type
_entity_poly.pdbx_seq_one_letter_code
_entity_poly.pdbx_strand_id
1 'polypeptide(L)' 'MCEPVDDFHRTVSLLVALAVYTHVPGADPEFIDAVGPALSASLPEPPPGVFPPGFDPRGGRGSSPGCPWWGRRRGRRG' A
#
# COMPACT_ATOMS: atom_id res chain seq x y z
N MET A 1 -26.56 10.89 9.00
CA MET A 1 -25.18 11.16 8.60
C MET A 1 -24.30 10.19 9.36
N CYS A 2 -23.81 9.14 8.72
CA CYS A 2 -22.85 8.22 9.34
C CYS A 2 -21.45 8.73 9.02
N GLU A 3 -20.98 9.74 9.76
CA GLU A 3 -19.62 10.31 9.67
C GLU A 3 -18.49 9.29 9.46
N PRO A 4 -18.48 8.10 10.12
CA PRO A 4 -17.40 7.12 9.90
C PRO A 4 -17.37 6.47 8.51
N VAL A 5 -18.49 6.44 7.78
CA VAL A 5 -18.51 5.85 6.43
C VAL A 5 -17.93 6.83 5.41
N ASP A 6 -18.24 8.11 5.56
CA ASP A 6 -17.70 9.18 4.72
C ASP A 6 -16.19 9.33 4.89
N ASP A 7 -15.69 9.22 6.13
CA ASP A 7 -14.24 9.28 6.40
C ASP A 7 -13.49 8.06 5.81
N PHE A 8 -14.06 6.86 5.90
CA PHE A 8 -13.53 5.68 5.22
C PHE A 8 -13.43 5.89 3.71
N HIS A 9 -14.50 6.35 3.07
CA HIS A 9 -14.54 6.59 1.62
C HIS A 9 -13.53 7.66 1.20
N ARG A 10 -13.38 8.71 2.00
CA ARG A 10 -12.41 9.77 1.77
C ARG A 10 -10.98 9.25 1.87
N THR A 11 -10.66 8.48 2.91
CA THR A 11 -9.34 7.90 3.13
C THR A 11 -8.97 6.93 2.00
N VAL A 12 -9.89 6.06 1.59
CA VAL A 12 -9.70 5.18 0.43
C VAL A 12 -9.49 5.97 -0.86
N SER A 13 -10.26 7.03 -1.08
CA SER A 13 -10.10 7.88 -2.27
C SER A 13 -8.72 8.55 -2.33
N LEU A 14 -8.20 9.01 -1.19
CA LEU A 14 -6.85 9.58 -1.09
C LEU A 14 -5.76 8.52 -1.34
N LEU A 15 -5.94 7.31 -0.83
CA LEU A 15 -5.04 6.18 -1.10
C LEU A 15 -5.02 5.80 -2.59
N VAL A 16 -6.18 5.79 -3.26
CA VAL A 16 -6.26 5.54 -4.70
C VAL A 16 -5.56 6.65 -5.49
N ALA A 17 -5.78 7.92 -5.12
CA ALA A 17 -5.09 9.04 -5.75
C ALA A 17 -3.56 8.96 -5.57
N LEU A 18 -3.09 8.59 -4.38
CA LEU A 18 -1.66 8.36 -4.12
C LEU A 18 -1.11 7.21 -4.97
N ALA A 19 -1.84 6.11 -5.11
CA ALA A 19 -1.45 4.98 -5.95
C ALA A 19 -1.31 5.40 -7.43
N VAL A 20 -2.22 6.23 -7.94
CA VAL A 20 -2.10 6.80 -9.29
C VAL A 20 -0.89 7.74 -9.39
N TYR A 21 -0.66 8.59 -8.37
CA TYR A 21 0.49 9.49 -8.34
C TYR A 21 1.83 8.75 -8.45
N THR A 22 1.96 7.57 -7.85
CA THR A 22 3.21 6.77 -7.93
C THR A 22 3.63 6.40 -9.36
N HIS A 23 2.70 6.44 -10.32
CA HIS A 23 2.97 6.12 -11.73
C HIS A 23 3.33 7.35 -12.57
N VAL A 24 3.25 8.56 -11.99
CA VAL A 24 3.60 9.81 -12.66
C VAL A 24 5.13 9.93 -12.76
N PRO A 25 5.69 10.24 -13.94
CA PRO A 25 7.12 10.48 -14.08
C PRO A 25 7.60 11.60 -13.16
N GLY A 26 8.62 11.32 -12.35
CA GLY A 26 9.14 12.29 -11.37
C GLY A 26 8.31 12.41 -10.09
N ALA A 27 7.39 11.47 -9.83
CA ALA A 27 6.72 11.37 -8.54
C ALA A 27 7.74 11.27 -7.39
N ASP A 28 7.50 12.04 -6.33
CA ASP A 28 8.41 12.13 -5.20
C ASP A 28 8.30 10.87 -4.31
N PRO A 29 9.36 10.03 -4.24
CA PRO A 29 9.33 8.83 -3.43
C PRO A 29 9.25 9.14 -1.93
N GLU A 30 9.85 10.24 -1.45
CA GLU A 30 9.82 10.59 -0.02
C GLU A 30 8.41 10.99 0.41
N PHE A 31 7.69 11.72 -0.43
CA PHE A 31 6.28 12.02 -0.23
C PHE A 31 5.42 10.75 -0.15
N ILE A 32 5.62 9.79 -1.05
CA ILE A 32 4.84 8.53 -1.08
C ILE A 32 5.10 7.72 0.19
N ASP A 33 6.37 7.60 0.59
CA ASP A 33 6.79 6.85 1.79
C ASP A 33 6.30 7.51 3.09
N ALA A 34 6.15 8.85 3.11
CA ALA A 34 5.60 9.56 4.25
C ALA A 34 4.06 9.47 4.33
N VAL A 35 3.37 9.71 3.20
CA VAL A 35 1.92 9.88 3.17
C VAL A 35 1.18 8.53 3.13
N GLY A 36 1.74 7.51 2.49
CA GLY A 36 1.13 6.19 2.38
C GLY A 36 0.78 5.57 3.73
N PRO A 37 1.75 5.43 4.66
CA PRO A 37 1.51 4.91 6.00
C PRO A 37 0.52 5.76 6.79
N ALA A 38 0.62 7.09 6.71
CA ALA A 38 -0.27 8.00 7.43
C ALA A 38 -1.74 7.84 7.03
N LEU A 39 -2.01 7.70 5.72
CA LEU A 39 -3.36 7.43 5.23
C LEU A 39 -3.84 6.03 5.60
N SER A 40 -2.98 5.02 5.49
CA SER A 40 -3.35 3.63 5.84
C SER A 40 -3.71 3.47 7.32
N ALA A 41 -3.08 4.23 8.21
CA ALA A 41 -3.35 4.20 9.64
C ALA A 41 -4.72 4.80 10.03
N SER A 42 -5.36 5.54 9.11
CA SER A 42 -6.70 6.09 9.31
C SER A 42 -7.81 5.11 8.88
N LEU A 43 -7.44 3.97 8.29
CA LEU A 43 -8.41 2.94 7.96
C LEU A 43 -8.90 2.22 9.23
N PRO A 44 -10.17 1.81 9.27
CA PRO A 44 -10.70 1.02 10.38
C PRO A 44 -9.94 -0.30 10.50
N GLU A 45 -9.82 -0.79 11.73
CA GLU A 45 -9.18 -2.08 12.01
C GLU A 45 -9.91 -3.19 11.21
N PRO A 46 -9.17 -4.01 10.46
CA PRO A 46 -9.77 -5.07 9.67
C PRO A 46 -10.38 -6.15 10.58
N PRO A 47 -11.45 -6.82 10.12
CA PRO A 47 -12.09 -7.85 10.92
C PRO A 47 -11.11 -8.99 11.27
N PRO A 48 -11.24 -9.58 12.48
CA PRO A 48 -10.37 -10.66 12.91
C PRO A 48 -10.48 -11.86 11.96
N GLY A 49 -9.33 -12.41 11.56
CA GLY A 49 -9.24 -13.53 10.61
C GLY A 49 -9.09 -13.14 9.13
N VAL A 50 -9.07 -11.84 8.79
CA VAL A 50 -8.73 -11.38 7.43
C VAL A 50 -7.28 -11.68 7.06
N PHE A 51 -6.38 -11.62 8.04
CA PHE A 51 -4.97 -11.83 7.81
C PHE A 51 -4.54 -13.24 8.21
N PRO A 52 -3.71 -13.90 7.38
CA PRO A 52 -3.13 -15.19 7.73
C PRO A 52 -2.26 -15.06 8.99
N PRO A 53 -2.14 -16.14 9.79
CA PRO A 53 -1.25 -16.16 10.95
C PRO A 53 0.18 -15.86 10.51
N GLY A 54 0.79 -14.82 11.10
CA GLY A 54 2.13 -14.32 10.73
C GLY A 54 2.15 -13.10 9.82
N PHE A 55 1.00 -12.51 9.49
CA PHE A 55 0.94 -11.22 8.81
C PHE A 55 1.38 -10.10 9.76
N ASP A 56 2.50 -9.45 9.43
CA ASP A 56 2.95 -8.22 10.09
C ASP A 56 2.45 -7.00 9.27
N PRO A 57 1.47 -6.22 9.75
CA PRO A 57 0.96 -5.04 9.06
C PRO A 57 2.00 -3.92 8.89
N ARG A 58 3.09 -3.96 9.67
CA ARG A 58 4.23 -3.04 9.59
C ARG A 58 5.43 -3.66 8.88
N GLY A 59 5.33 -4.95 8.56
CA GLY A 59 6.36 -5.77 7.93
C GLY A 59 6.43 -5.56 6.42
N GLY A 60 6.66 -4.33 5.99
CA GLY A 60 7.28 -4.11 4.69
C GLY A 60 8.60 -4.88 4.65
N ARG A 61 8.67 -5.93 3.82
CA ARG A 61 9.80 -6.88 3.68
C ARG A 61 9.77 -8.10 4.63
N GLY A 62 8.62 -8.74 4.80
CA GLY A 62 8.61 -10.18 5.00
C GLY A 62 9.07 -10.87 3.72
N SER A 63 10.34 -11.26 3.64
CA SER A 63 10.87 -12.11 2.58
C SER A 63 10.00 -13.36 2.43
N SER A 64 9.22 -13.44 1.35
CA SER A 64 8.73 -14.72 0.84
C SER A 64 9.96 -15.61 0.57
N PRO A 65 10.09 -16.82 1.13
CA PRO A 65 11.12 -17.74 0.71
C PRO A 65 10.73 -18.24 -0.69
N GLY A 66 11.14 -17.49 -1.70
CA GLY A 66 10.85 -17.76 -3.10
C GLY A 66 10.09 -16.62 -3.76
N CYS A 67 10.81 -15.90 -4.62
CA CYS A 67 10.31 -15.02 -5.68
C CYS A 67 9.75 -13.64 -5.28
N PRO A 68 10.50 -12.55 -5.50
CA PRO A 68 9.94 -11.21 -5.60
C PRO A 68 9.09 -11.05 -6.87
N TRP A 69 7.84 -10.61 -6.71
CA TRP A 69 6.86 -10.42 -7.79
C TRP A 69 7.23 -9.29 -8.78
N TRP A 70 8.17 -8.40 -8.43
CA TRP A 70 8.61 -7.30 -9.29
C TRP A 70 9.80 -7.67 -10.21
N GLY A 71 10.28 -8.91 -10.17
CA GLY A 71 11.55 -9.33 -10.78
C GLY A 71 11.54 -9.73 -12.26
N ARG A 72 10.56 -9.34 -13.10
CA ARG A 72 10.56 -9.76 -14.52
C ARG A 72 10.26 -8.65 -15.53
N ARG A 73 11.11 -7.63 -15.58
CA ARG A 73 11.26 -6.77 -16.78
C ARG A 73 12.69 -6.23 -16.89
N ARG A 74 13.59 -6.97 -17.57
CA ARG A 74 14.71 -6.61 -18.51
C ARG A 74 15.31 -7.99 -18.91
N GLY A 75 15.51 -8.42 -20.16
CA GLY A 75 16.00 -7.75 -21.35
C GLY A 75 17.42 -8.23 -21.66
N ARG A 76 17.57 -9.14 -22.65
CA ARG A 76 18.73 -9.37 -23.56
C ARG A 76 20.06 -10.00 -23.08
N ARG A 77 20.48 -10.97 -23.92
CA ARG A 77 21.82 -11.27 -24.48
C ARG A 77 22.81 -12.12 -23.68
N GLY A 78 23.33 -13.13 -24.39
CA GLY A 78 24.37 -14.09 -24.02
C GLY A 78 24.27 -15.24 -25.00
#